data_AF-A0A917V4D4-F1
#
_entry.id   AF-A0A917V4D4-F1
#
_cell.length_a   1.000
_cell.length_b   1.000
_cell.length_c   1.000
_cell.angle_alpha   90.00
_cell.angle_beta   90.00
_cell.angle_gamma   90.00
#
_symmetry.space_group_name_H-M   'P 1'
#
loop_
_entity.id
_entity.type
_entity.pdbx_description
1 polymer ?
#
loop_
_entity_poly.entity_id
_entity_poly.type
_entity_poly.pdbx_seq_one_letter_code
_entity_poly.pdbx_strand_id
1 'polypeptide(L)'
;MKNAVSGATFALAMTLSCGVGAAAPTEADLGSIVHNGRDVAGSSGSACTSGSGAGSGNGSGNCYGGSGSSSGSSGGTATDTTTTGPEMTSWLGAFAYGLANPDANPPGANDWNCKPTAAHPRPVVLLHGTWMNAYNGFAYMGQPMKDAGLCTFTFNYGRSNIIEGGGLGSFLPGVMGTGYIQDSSKQVAAFVDRVLAATGAGEVDIVAHSQGGALANWYTKFDGGAAKVKNLVTFGATHHGTSLDGIGALGRMINNMGIDILGPIEIFVGHAGIQQTIGSDFVNTLNAKGDTIAGVDYTVVGTRYDEITNPYELTFLKAVPGATVNNITLQEGCEQDISDHLTMLYSPRALSIALRALDPAGNHPLACTFNPWVVGGGGSI
;
A
#
# COMPACT_ATOMS: atom_id res chain seq x y z
N MET A 1 -31.96 1.21 -67.80
CA MET A 1 -31.66 2.40 -68.63
C MET A 1 -31.14 3.49 -67.71
N LYS A 2 -30.07 4.19 -68.11
CA LYS A 2 -29.53 5.38 -67.43
C LYS A 2 -30.51 6.55 -67.57
N ASN A 3 -30.74 7.32 -66.49
CA ASN A 3 -30.49 8.77 -66.39
C ASN A 3 -31.06 9.35 -65.09
N ALA A 4 -30.51 10.51 -64.74
CA ALA A 4 -30.40 11.10 -63.41
C ALA A 4 -31.44 12.19 -63.06
N VAL A 5 -31.25 12.76 -61.86
CA VAL A 5 -31.72 14.07 -61.31
C VAL A 5 -33.12 13.96 -60.65
N SER A 6 -33.40 14.38 -59.40
CA SER A 6 -32.93 15.53 -58.59
C SER A 6 -33.25 15.39 -57.08
N GLY A 7 -32.43 16.05 -56.24
CA GLY A 7 -32.75 16.70 -54.94
C GLY A 7 -33.22 15.85 -53.74
N ALA A 8 -32.88 16.15 -52.48
CA ALA A 8 -32.18 17.27 -51.88
C ALA A 8 -31.44 16.81 -50.61
N THR A 9 -30.28 17.43 -50.40
CA THR A 9 -29.36 17.24 -49.28
C THR A 9 -29.79 18.10 -48.10
N PHE A 10 -29.84 17.54 -46.89
CA PHE A 10 -29.72 18.31 -45.65
C PHE A 10 -28.55 17.73 -44.84
N ALA A 11 -27.43 18.44 -44.90
CA ALA A 11 -26.25 18.20 -44.09
C ALA A 11 -26.41 18.97 -42.77
N LEU A 12 -26.23 18.27 -41.65
CA LEU A 12 -25.97 18.92 -40.36
C LEU A 12 -24.45 19.05 -40.23
N ALA A 13 -23.94 20.23 -40.57
CA ALA A 13 -22.55 20.60 -40.38
C ALA A 13 -22.31 20.95 -38.91
N MET A 14 -21.50 20.15 -38.21
CA MET A 14 -20.77 20.61 -37.02
C MET A 14 -19.43 21.15 -37.51
N THR A 15 -19.35 22.47 -37.60
CA THR A 15 -18.11 23.21 -37.81
C THR A 15 -17.23 23.10 -36.57
N LEU A 16 -16.12 22.36 -36.64
CA LEU A 16 -14.98 22.57 -35.76
C LEU A 16 -14.28 23.87 -36.20
N SER A 17 -14.55 24.96 -35.48
CA SER A 17 -13.68 26.13 -35.52
C SER A 17 -12.44 25.86 -34.66
N CYS A 18 -11.29 25.69 -35.30
CA CYS A 18 -9.99 25.81 -34.65
C CYS A 18 -9.87 27.21 -34.03
N GLY A 19 -9.97 27.28 -32.70
CA GLY A 19 -9.65 28.44 -31.88
C GLY A 19 -8.29 28.25 -31.23
N VAL A 20 -7.38 29.14 -31.62
CA VAL A 20 -6.02 29.45 -31.12
C VAL A 20 -5.74 29.05 -29.66
N GLY A 21 -4.58 28.42 -29.44
CA GLY A 21 -4.14 27.86 -28.16
C GLY A 21 -4.17 28.83 -26.98
N ALA A 22 -4.80 28.40 -25.89
CA ALA A 22 -4.63 29.03 -24.59
C ALA A 22 -3.31 28.54 -23.98
N ALA A 23 -2.42 29.46 -23.67
CA ALA A 23 -1.20 29.18 -22.93
C ALA A 23 -1.54 28.70 -21.51
N ALA A 24 -0.71 27.80 -20.96
CA ALA A 24 -0.81 27.38 -19.57
C ALA A 24 -0.71 28.59 -18.62
N PRO A 25 -1.49 28.62 -17.52
CA PRO A 25 -1.48 29.73 -16.58
C PRO A 25 -0.10 29.89 -15.94
N THR A 26 0.30 31.13 -15.72
CA THR A 26 1.58 31.47 -15.08
C THR A 26 1.49 31.29 -13.57
N GLU A 27 2.63 31.16 -12.87
CA GLU A 27 2.65 31.04 -11.40
C GLU A 27 1.92 32.19 -10.67
N ALA A 28 1.85 33.37 -11.29
CA ALA A 28 1.10 34.52 -10.78
C ALA A 28 -0.43 34.31 -10.83
N ASP A 29 -0.93 33.60 -11.84
CA ASP A 29 -2.36 33.29 -12.00
C ASP A 29 -2.82 32.29 -10.93
N LEU A 30 -1.97 31.32 -10.61
CA LEU A 30 -2.21 30.34 -9.54
C LEU A 30 -2.19 30.98 -8.14
N GLY A 31 -1.32 31.98 -7.92
CA GLY A 31 -1.27 32.73 -6.66
C GLY A 31 -2.56 33.51 -6.36
N SER A 32 -3.25 34.00 -7.39
CA SER A 32 -4.49 34.78 -7.22
C SER A 32 -5.70 33.93 -6.79
N ILE A 33 -5.75 32.66 -7.21
CA ILE A 33 -6.81 31.70 -6.86
C ILE A 33 -6.73 31.32 -5.38
N VAL A 34 -5.51 31.20 -4.84
CA VAL A 34 -5.25 30.89 -3.43
C VAL A 34 -5.63 32.07 -2.51
N HIS A 35 -5.53 33.31 -2.99
CA HIS A 35 -5.89 34.49 -2.19
C HIS A 35 -7.41 34.70 -2.10
N ASN A 36 -8.16 34.45 -3.19
CA ASN A 36 -9.60 34.69 -3.25
C ASN A 36 -10.46 33.61 -2.57
N GLY A 37 -9.90 32.45 -2.25
CA GLY A 37 -10.61 31.35 -1.58
C GLY A 37 -10.84 31.53 -0.07
N ARG A 38 -10.34 32.61 0.55
CA ARG A 38 -10.39 32.83 2.01
C ARG A 38 -11.62 33.59 2.52
N ASP A 39 -12.41 34.23 1.66
CA ASP A 39 -13.43 35.20 2.10
C ASP A 39 -14.89 34.68 2.10
N VAL A 40 -15.14 33.38 1.96
CA VAL A 40 -16.53 32.86 1.88
C VAL A 40 -16.76 31.63 2.75
N ALA A 41 -16.91 31.82 4.07
CA ALA A 41 -17.58 30.84 4.92
C ALA A 41 -18.21 31.52 6.15
N GLY A 42 -19.44 32.00 5.98
CA GLY A 42 -20.31 32.48 7.05
C GLY A 42 -21.07 31.35 7.75
N SER A 43 -21.20 31.51 9.06
CA SER A 43 -22.00 30.80 10.07
C SER A 43 -23.31 30.10 9.64
N SER A 44 -23.49 28.84 10.08
CA SER A 44 -24.71 28.28 10.70
C SER A 44 -24.31 26.91 11.31
N GLY A 45 -24.69 26.42 12.48
CA GLY A 45 -25.75 26.69 13.45
C GLY A 45 -26.17 25.30 13.98
N SER A 46 -25.68 24.88 15.14
CA SER A 46 -25.89 23.53 15.69
C SER A 46 -27.01 23.54 16.75
N ALA A 47 -27.93 22.57 16.69
CA ALA A 47 -28.88 22.30 17.77
C ALA A 47 -29.32 20.83 17.78
N CYS A 48 -28.99 20.09 18.85
CA CYS A 48 -29.73 18.91 19.29
C CYS A 48 -29.69 18.85 20.84
N THR A 49 -30.86 18.95 21.45
CA THR A 49 -31.15 18.86 22.88
C THR A 49 -31.34 17.40 23.32
N SER A 50 -30.88 17.05 24.53
CA SER A 50 -30.96 15.71 25.14
C SER A 50 -32.29 15.44 25.85
N GLY A 51 -32.73 14.18 25.82
CA GLY A 51 -33.85 13.66 26.63
C GLY A 51 -33.58 12.21 27.04
N SER A 52 -33.64 11.95 28.35
CA SER A 52 -33.28 10.70 29.04
C SER A 52 -34.42 9.67 29.08
N GLY A 53 -34.11 8.37 29.01
CA GLY A 53 -35.07 7.30 29.36
C GLY A 53 -34.51 5.89 29.18
N ALA A 54 -34.59 5.06 30.22
CA ALA A 54 -34.05 3.70 30.32
C ALA A 54 -34.94 2.64 29.62
N GLY A 55 -34.33 1.56 29.09
CA GLY A 55 -35.04 0.35 28.67
C GLY A 55 -34.26 -0.56 27.70
N SER A 56 -34.31 -1.87 27.94
CA SER A 56 -33.58 -2.97 27.30
C SER A 56 -33.73 -3.14 25.78
N GLY A 57 -32.69 -3.73 25.14
CA GLY A 57 -32.83 -4.60 23.95
C GLY A 57 -32.20 -4.08 22.64
N ASN A 58 -31.33 -4.91 22.06
CA ASN A 58 -30.67 -4.81 20.74
C ASN A 58 -31.21 -3.78 19.73
N GLY A 59 -30.33 -2.88 19.29
CA GLY A 59 -30.54 -2.02 18.12
C GLY A 59 -29.29 -1.22 17.79
N SER A 60 -28.78 -1.42 16.57
CA SER A 60 -27.71 -0.70 15.89
C SER A 60 -27.82 0.83 15.93
N GLY A 61 -26.71 1.54 16.20
CA GLY A 61 -26.60 3.00 16.03
C GLY A 61 -25.28 3.56 16.58
N ASN A 62 -24.37 3.96 15.68
CA ASN A 62 -23.09 4.62 15.96
C ASN A 62 -23.26 5.99 16.61
N CYS A 63 -22.35 6.37 17.52
CA CYS A 63 -21.95 7.76 17.82
C CYS A 63 -20.70 7.78 18.72
N TYR A 64 -19.49 7.84 18.13
CA TYR A 64 -18.31 8.39 18.81
C TYR A 64 -17.65 9.41 17.90
N GLY A 65 -18.17 10.64 17.97
CA GLY A 65 -17.45 11.86 17.59
C GLY A 65 -16.81 12.43 18.84
N GLY A 66 -15.48 12.32 18.94
CA GLY A 66 -14.64 12.94 19.95
C GLY A 66 -13.67 13.90 19.27
N SER A 67 -13.99 15.18 19.36
CA SER A 67 -13.39 16.36 18.75
C SER A 67 -11.86 16.47 18.90
N GLY A 68 -11.16 16.40 17.77
CA GLY A 68 -9.84 16.99 17.56
C GLY A 68 -9.87 17.79 16.26
N SER A 69 -10.02 19.11 16.38
CA SER A 69 -10.04 20.01 15.22
C SER A 69 -8.65 20.10 14.59
N SER A 70 -8.46 19.47 13.43
CA SER A 70 -7.41 19.85 12.47
C SER A 70 -8.09 20.39 11.23
N SER A 71 -8.30 21.70 11.18
CA SER A 71 -8.61 22.40 9.94
C SER A 71 -7.35 22.46 9.06
N GLY A 72 -7.09 21.34 8.41
CA GLY A 72 -6.20 21.13 7.27
C GLY A 72 -6.74 19.88 6.58
N SER A 73 -6.91 19.90 5.26
CA SER A 73 -7.34 18.74 4.47
C SER A 73 -6.22 17.70 4.37
N SER A 74 -5.58 17.37 5.50
CA SER A 74 -4.39 16.55 5.61
C SER A 74 -4.79 15.17 6.12
N GLY A 75 -4.71 14.17 5.25
CA GLY A 75 -4.78 12.78 5.65
C GLY A 75 -5.48 11.94 4.59
N GLY A 76 -4.74 11.01 3.98
CA GLY A 76 -5.34 10.05 3.05
C GLY A 76 -6.39 9.17 3.74
N THR A 77 -7.19 8.47 2.94
CA THR A 77 -8.21 7.52 3.40
C THR A 77 -7.76 6.07 3.23
N ALA A 78 -8.48 5.16 3.88
CA ALA A 78 -8.34 3.72 3.72
C ALA A 78 -9.66 3.12 3.20
N THR A 79 -9.58 2.02 2.46
CA THR A 79 -10.76 1.29 1.95
C THR A 79 -10.65 -0.20 2.23
N ASP A 80 -11.78 -0.83 2.53
CA ASP A 80 -11.89 -2.28 2.52
C ASP A 80 -11.79 -2.79 1.08
N THR A 81 -11.26 -4.00 0.90
CA THR A 81 -11.33 -4.70 -0.39
C THR A 81 -12.74 -5.23 -0.63
N THR A 82 -13.07 -5.46 -1.90
CA THR A 82 -14.40 -5.85 -2.37
C THR A 82 -14.39 -7.29 -2.90
N THR A 83 -14.43 -7.45 -4.22
CA THR A 83 -14.49 -8.75 -4.89
C THR A 83 -13.11 -9.40 -4.95
N THR A 84 -13.04 -10.69 -4.66
CA THR A 84 -11.82 -11.49 -4.83
C THR A 84 -11.43 -11.56 -6.31
N GLY A 85 -10.23 -11.09 -6.63
CA GLY A 85 -9.62 -11.22 -7.95
C GLY A 85 -8.96 -12.59 -8.15
N PRO A 86 -8.50 -12.89 -9.38
CA PRO A 86 -7.82 -14.15 -9.67
C PRO A 86 -6.42 -14.20 -9.04
N GLU A 87 -5.87 -15.41 -8.89
CA GLU A 87 -4.45 -15.60 -8.60
C GLU A 87 -3.59 -15.15 -9.78
N MET A 88 -2.42 -14.57 -9.48
CA MET A 88 -1.47 -14.11 -10.47
C MET A 88 -0.06 -14.50 -10.08
N THR A 89 0.72 -15.03 -11.02
CA THR A 89 2.15 -15.36 -10.83
C THR A 89 3.08 -14.27 -11.34
N SER A 90 2.54 -13.17 -11.89
CA SER A 90 3.34 -12.04 -12.36
C SER A 90 2.84 -10.74 -11.73
N TRP A 91 3.80 -9.95 -11.21
CA TRP A 91 3.52 -8.63 -10.67
C TRP A 91 2.83 -7.74 -11.70
N LEU A 92 3.29 -7.78 -12.96
CA LEU A 92 2.74 -6.98 -14.05
C LEU A 92 1.27 -7.25 -14.32
N GLY A 93 0.89 -8.52 -14.43
CA GLY A 93 -0.51 -8.91 -14.64
C GLY A 93 -1.38 -8.49 -13.45
N ALA A 94 -0.89 -8.67 -12.23
CA ALA A 94 -1.60 -8.28 -11.02
C ALA A 94 -1.75 -6.76 -10.90
N PHE A 95 -0.70 -6.00 -11.23
CA PHE A 95 -0.72 -4.54 -11.21
C PHE A 95 -1.73 -4.00 -12.22
N ALA A 96 -1.69 -4.47 -13.47
CA ALA A 96 -2.65 -4.08 -14.51
C ALA A 96 -4.10 -4.42 -14.11
N TYR A 97 -4.33 -5.61 -13.53
CA TYR A 97 -5.65 -5.98 -13.00
C TYR A 97 -6.08 -5.06 -11.86
N GLY A 98 -5.16 -4.71 -10.95
CA GLY A 98 -5.40 -3.79 -9.84
C GLY A 98 -5.73 -2.37 -10.29
N LEU A 99 -5.22 -1.91 -11.44
CA LEU A 99 -5.63 -0.62 -12.01
C LEU A 99 -7.10 -0.66 -12.46
N ALA A 100 -7.53 -1.77 -13.07
CA ALA A 100 -8.92 -1.94 -13.50
C ALA A 100 -9.88 -2.24 -12.33
N ASN A 101 -9.36 -2.83 -11.25
CA ASN A 101 -10.11 -3.28 -10.08
C ASN A 101 -9.43 -2.76 -8.79
N PRO A 102 -9.53 -1.44 -8.51
CA PRO A 102 -8.70 -0.76 -7.50
C PRO A 102 -8.90 -1.28 -6.08
N ASP A 103 -10.09 -1.78 -5.77
CA ASP A 103 -10.45 -2.33 -4.48
C ASP A 103 -10.62 -3.86 -4.53
N ALA A 104 -9.98 -4.56 -5.47
CA ALA A 104 -9.99 -6.02 -5.49
C ALA A 104 -9.34 -6.62 -4.23
N ASN A 105 -9.88 -7.75 -3.78
CA ASN A 105 -9.29 -8.55 -2.72
C ASN A 105 -8.34 -9.60 -3.34
N PRO A 106 -7.10 -9.78 -2.85
CA PRO A 106 -6.29 -10.90 -3.30
C PRO A 106 -6.93 -12.24 -2.89
N PRO A 107 -6.74 -13.29 -3.69
CA PRO A 107 -7.21 -14.62 -3.33
C PRO A 107 -6.59 -15.06 -2.00
N GLY A 108 -7.34 -15.83 -1.23
CA GLY A 108 -6.92 -16.29 0.09
C GLY A 108 -7.11 -15.30 1.25
N ALA A 109 -7.32 -14.00 1.01
CA ALA A 109 -7.44 -13.00 2.07
C ALA A 109 -8.89 -12.62 2.42
N ASN A 110 -9.05 -11.99 3.59
CA ASN A 110 -10.28 -11.33 4.06
C ASN A 110 -11.49 -12.25 4.26
N ASP A 111 -11.26 -13.50 4.62
CA ASP A 111 -12.29 -14.32 5.25
C ASP A 111 -12.46 -13.90 6.72
N TRP A 112 -13.37 -12.96 6.96
CA TRP A 112 -13.69 -12.45 8.31
C TRP A 112 -14.34 -13.49 9.25
N ASN A 113 -14.70 -14.67 8.75
CA ASN A 113 -15.11 -15.79 9.58
C ASN A 113 -13.96 -16.73 9.97
N CYS A 114 -12.76 -16.53 9.39
CA CYS A 114 -11.59 -17.33 9.72
C CYS A 114 -11.22 -17.20 11.19
N LYS A 115 -10.94 -18.34 11.83
CA LYS A 115 -10.51 -18.42 13.23
C LYS A 115 -9.11 -19.02 13.31
N PRO A 116 -8.13 -18.28 13.88
CA PRO A 116 -6.81 -18.82 14.16
C PRO A 116 -6.88 -20.12 14.96
N THR A 117 -5.97 -21.05 14.68
CA THR A 117 -5.93 -22.38 15.32
C THR A 117 -4.83 -22.42 16.38
N ALA A 118 -4.75 -23.49 17.16
CA ALA A 118 -3.62 -23.67 18.07
C ALA A 118 -2.26 -23.78 17.33
N ALA A 119 -2.26 -24.29 16.10
CA ALA A 119 -1.07 -24.37 15.25
C ALA A 119 -0.68 -22.99 14.67
N HIS A 120 -1.68 -22.19 14.29
CA HIS A 120 -1.51 -20.83 13.78
C HIS A 120 -2.36 -19.85 14.59
N PRO A 121 -1.92 -19.45 15.80
CA PRO A 121 -2.76 -18.72 16.76
C PRO A 121 -2.92 -17.23 16.46
N ARG A 122 -2.16 -16.69 15.50
CA ARG A 122 -2.17 -15.28 15.13
C ARG A 122 -2.63 -15.13 13.68
N PRO A 123 -3.60 -14.24 13.39
CA PRO A 123 -3.91 -13.89 12.01
C PRO A 123 -2.79 -13.04 11.41
N VAL A 124 -2.71 -13.02 10.08
CA VAL A 124 -1.67 -12.33 9.32
C VAL A 124 -2.26 -11.11 8.63
N VAL A 125 -1.68 -9.93 8.84
CA VAL A 125 -2.04 -8.69 8.13
C VAL A 125 -1.04 -8.43 7.02
N LEU A 126 -1.53 -8.26 5.80
CA LEU A 126 -0.74 -8.04 4.59
C LEU A 126 -0.77 -6.57 4.17
N LEU A 127 0.38 -5.91 4.06
CA LEU A 127 0.51 -4.48 3.76
C LEU A 127 1.29 -4.24 2.46
N HIS A 128 0.63 -3.64 1.47
CA HIS A 128 1.20 -3.34 0.16
C HIS A 128 2.25 -2.22 0.22
N GLY A 129 2.96 -1.96 -0.89
CA GLY A 129 3.95 -0.88 -1.01
C GLY A 129 3.41 0.44 -1.60
N THR A 130 4.32 1.36 -1.92
CA THR A 130 4.03 2.62 -2.63
C THR A 130 3.41 2.32 -4.00
N TRP A 131 2.36 3.05 -4.37
CA TRP A 131 1.64 2.95 -5.64
C TRP A 131 0.97 1.60 -5.92
N MET A 132 0.91 0.74 -4.91
CA MET A 132 0.26 -0.57 -4.96
C MET A 132 -1.10 -0.50 -4.27
N ASN A 133 -1.81 -1.63 -4.28
CA ASN A 133 -3.03 -1.87 -3.53
C ASN A 133 -3.01 -3.29 -2.94
N ALA A 134 -4.00 -3.61 -2.12
CA ALA A 134 -4.14 -4.89 -1.45
C ALA A 134 -4.03 -6.08 -2.43
N TYR A 135 -4.66 -5.98 -3.60
CA TYR A 135 -4.63 -7.04 -4.62
C TYR A 135 -3.25 -7.22 -5.22
N ASN A 136 -2.68 -6.19 -5.87
CA ASN A 136 -1.40 -6.34 -6.57
C ASN A 136 -0.20 -6.51 -5.63
N GLY A 137 -0.37 -6.22 -4.33
CA GLY A 137 0.57 -6.62 -3.28
C GLY A 137 0.63 -8.13 -3.09
N PHE A 138 -0.51 -8.83 -3.10
CA PHE A 138 -0.58 -10.20 -2.58
C PHE A 138 -1.33 -11.19 -3.48
N ALA A 139 -1.54 -10.86 -4.76
CA ALA A 139 -2.22 -11.73 -5.71
C ALA A 139 -1.54 -13.10 -5.92
N TYR A 140 -0.24 -13.21 -5.60
CA TYR A 140 0.51 -14.47 -5.58
C TYR A 140 0.50 -15.14 -4.19
N MET A 141 0.89 -14.42 -3.14
CA MET A 141 1.10 -15.01 -1.81
C MET A 141 -0.20 -15.34 -1.06
N GLY A 142 -1.30 -14.66 -1.37
CA GLY A 142 -2.52 -14.74 -0.57
C GLY A 142 -3.12 -16.15 -0.50
N GLN A 143 -3.31 -16.82 -1.64
CA GLN A 143 -3.87 -18.18 -1.64
C GLN A 143 -2.95 -19.21 -1.00
N PRO A 144 -1.65 -19.29 -1.34
CA PRO A 144 -0.74 -20.23 -0.68
C PRO A 144 -0.66 -20.05 0.83
N MET A 145 -0.74 -18.82 1.35
CA MET A 145 -0.81 -18.58 2.79
C MET A 145 -2.11 -19.13 3.40
N LYS A 146 -3.25 -18.98 2.72
CA LYS A 146 -4.51 -19.59 3.14
C LYS A 146 -4.44 -21.13 3.11
N ASP A 147 -3.85 -21.70 2.07
CA ASP A 147 -3.68 -23.15 1.93
C ASP A 147 -2.74 -23.72 3.01
N ALA A 148 -1.79 -22.91 3.50
CA ALA A 148 -0.98 -23.20 4.67
C ALA A 148 -1.73 -23.05 6.01
N GLY A 149 -3.03 -22.73 6.00
CA GLY A 149 -3.86 -22.64 7.20
C GLY A 149 -3.81 -21.29 7.94
N LEU A 150 -3.25 -20.25 7.31
CA LEU A 150 -3.17 -18.91 7.90
C LEU A 150 -4.45 -18.11 7.61
N CYS A 151 -4.99 -17.44 8.63
CA CYS A 151 -6.04 -16.44 8.44
C CYS A 151 -5.40 -15.11 7.99
N THR A 152 -5.48 -14.79 6.70
CA THR A 152 -4.86 -13.58 6.14
C THR A 152 -5.88 -12.45 5.92
N PHE A 153 -5.47 -11.23 6.20
CA PHE A 153 -6.28 -10.01 6.10
C PHE A 153 -5.49 -8.89 5.44
N THR A 154 -6.15 -8.06 4.65
CA THR A 154 -5.51 -6.93 3.97
C THR A 154 -6.52 -5.83 3.68
N PHE A 155 -6.02 -4.62 3.45
CA PHE A 155 -6.83 -3.47 3.09
C PHE A 155 -6.00 -2.48 2.30
N ASN A 156 -6.69 -1.49 1.75
CA ASN A 156 -6.11 -0.41 0.98
C ASN A 156 -5.86 0.78 1.90
N TYR A 157 -4.62 1.26 1.98
CA TYR A 157 -4.25 2.38 2.85
C TYR A 157 -3.61 3.54 2.07
N GLY A 158 -3.58 4.71 2.70
CA GLY A 158 -2.86 5.86 2.16
C GLY A 158 -3.40 6.38 0.83
N ARG A 159 -4.71 6.24 0.59
CA ARG A 159 -5.37 6.84 -0.59
C ARG A 159 -5.39 8.34 -0.41
N SER A 160 -4.67 9.06 -1.23
CA SER A 160 -4.64 10.52 -1.17
C SER A 160 -4.81 11.08 -2.57
N ASN A 161 -5.72 12.04 -2.74
CA ASN A 161 -5.85 12.76 -4.00
C ASN A 161 -4.77 13.87 -4.11
N ILE A 162 -4.70 14.57 -5.23
CA ILE A 162 -3.67 15.61 -5.45
C ILE A 162 -3.76 16.75 -4.45
N ILE A 163 -4.97 17.16 -4.07
CA ILE A 163 -5.21 18.26 -3.11
C ILE A 163 -4.75 17.85 -1.71
N GLU A 164 -4.88 16.56 -1.38
CA GLU A 164 -4.39 15.92 -0.15
C GLU A 164 -2.89 15.53 -0.25
N GLY A 165 -2.25 15.85 -1.38
CA GLY A 165 -0.83 15.63 -1.69
C GLY A 165 -0.44 14.18 -1.97
N GLY A 166 -1.35 13.39 -2.57
CA GLY A 166 -1.06 12.07 -3.11
C GLY A 166 -0.23 12.07 -4.40
N GLY A 167 0.14 13.25 -4.90
CA GLY A 167 0.90 13.42 -6.14
C GLY A 167 0.08 13.05 -7.38
N LEU A 168 0.63 13.31 -8.57
CA LEU A 168 -0.06 13.02 -9.83
C LEU A 168 -0.28 11.51 -10.08
N GLY A 169 0.49 10.62 -9.44
CA GLY A 169 0.24 9.18 -9.47
C GLY A 169 -1.14 8.78 -8.95
N SER A 170 -1.75 9.59 -8.06
CA SER A 170 -3.09 9.34 -7.53
C SER A 170 -4.23 9.49 -8.55
N PHE A 171 -3.96 10.01 -9.75
CA PHE A 171 -4.94 9.99 -10.86
C PHE A 171 -5.20 8.58 -11.39
N LEU A 172 -4.23 7.67 -11.24
CA LEU A 172 -4.38 6.32 -11.71
C LEU A 172 -5.21 5.52 -10.70
N PRO A 173 -6.33 4.91 -11.14
CA PRO A 173 -7.11 4.07 -10.25
C PRO A 173 -6.25 2.94 -9.68
N GLY A 174 -6.41 2.63 -8.40
CA GLY A 174 -5.71 1.50 -7.76
C GLY A 174 -4.28 1.79 -7.32
N VAL A 175 -3.80 3.02 -7.50
CA VAL A 175 -2.51 3.50 -6.98
C VAL A 175 -2.71 4.11 -5.59
N MET A 176 -2.13 3.49 -4.56
CA MET A 176 -2.32 3.87 -3.15
C MET A 176 -0.99 3.94 -2.40
N GLY A 177 -1.00 4.13 -1.08
CA GLY A 177 0.23 4.40 -0.31
C GLY A 177 0.92 5.70 -0.76
N THR A 178 0.13 6.75 -1.01
CA THR A 178 0.63 8.06 -1.48
C THR A 178 0.46 9.18 -0.45
N GLY A 179 -0.49 9.03 0.48
CA GLY A 179 -0.66 9.94 1.62
C GLY A 179 0.47 9.84 2.65
N TYR A 180 0.42 10.66 3.70
CA TYR A 180 1.41 10.58 4.78
C TYR A 180 1.47 9.17 5.41
N ILE A 181 2.68 8.67 5.63
CA ILE A 181 2.92 7.34 6.21
C ILE A 181 2.41 7.29 7.65
N GLN A 182 2.54 8.38 8.43
CA GLN A 182 2.02 8.44 9.79
C GLN A 182 0.49 8.31 9.85
N ASP A 183 -0.22 8.91 8.89
CA ASP A 183 -1.68 8.77 8.84
C ASP A 183 -2.09 7.37 8.38
N SER A 184 -1.36 6.81 7.41
CA SER A 184 -1.50 5.42 7.02
C SER A 184 -1.25 4.47 8.20
N SER A 185 -0.36 4.83 9.14
CA SER A 185 -0.06 4.00 10.31
C SER A 185 -1.23 3.92 11.29
N LYS A 186 -1.94 5.04 11.47
CA LYS A 186 -3.19 5.06 12.23
C LYS A 186 -4.28 4.22 11.56
N GLN A 187 -4.32 4.18 10.22
CA GLN A 187 -5.23 3.29 9.48
C GLN A 187 -4.88 1.82 9.73
N VAL A 188 -3.58 1.46 9.72
CA VAL A 188 -3.12 0.12 10.10
C VAL A 188 -3.52 -0.22 11.53
N ALA A 189 -3.38 0.70 12.48
CA ALA A 189 -3.79 0.48 13.87
C ALA A 189 -5.28 0.12 13.97
N ALA A 190 -6.15 0.90 13.29
CA ALA A 190 -7.58 0.63 13.26
C ALA A 190 -7.93 -0.71 12.58
N PHE A 191 -7.23 -1.06 11.50
CA PHE A 191 -7.42 -2.32 10.80
C PHE A 191 -6.99 -3.53 11.65
N VAL A 192 -5.83 -3.44 12.32
CA VAL A 192 -5.35 -4.48 13.24
C VAL A 192 -6.34 -4.69 14.39
N ASP A 193 -6.88 -3.62 14.98
CA ASP A 193 -7.89 -3.73 16.03
C ASP A 193 -9.15 -4.45 15.55
N ARG A 194 -9.60 -4.18 14.31
CA ARG A 194 -10.71 -4.89 13.69
C ARG A 194 -10.39 -6.37 13.47
N VAL A 195 -9.19 -6.71 13.02
CA VAL A 195 -8.76 -8.10 12.81
C VAL A 195 -8.69 -8.86 14.15
N LEU A 196 -8.11 -8.27 15.18
CA LEU A 196 -8.05 -8.87 16.52
C LEU A 196 -9.46 -9.08 17.10
N ALA A 197 -10.35 -8.10 16.96
CA ALA A 197 -11.74 -8.23 17.40
C ALA A 197 -12.51 -9.33 16.64
N ALA A 198 -12.31 -9.44 15.33
CA ALA A 198 -13.00 -10.44 14.51
C ALA A 198 -12.49 -11.86 14.77
N THR A 199 -11.19 -12.03 15.02
CA THR A 199 -10.55 -13.35 15.18
C THR A 199 -10.53 -13.83 16.63
N GLY A 200 -10.50 -12.91 17.60
CA GLY A 200 -10.31 -13.19 19.02
C GLY A 200 -8.84 -13.39 19.42
N ALA A 201 -7.89 -13.17 18.50
CA ALA A 201 -6.46 -13.23 18.80
C ALA A 201 -6.00 -12.03 19.64
N GLY A 202 -4.90 -12.21 20.38
CA GLY A 202 -4.27 -11.13 21.15
C GLY A 202 -3.22 -10.33 20.37
N GLU A 203 -2.62 -10.95 19.36
CA GLU A 203 -1.59 -10.37 18.50
C GLU A 203 -1.81 -10.81 17.05
N VAL A 204 -1.29 -10.03 16.10
CA VAL A 204 -1.20 -10.37 14.68
C VAL A 204 0.26 -10.61 14.29
N ASP A 205 0.45 -11.30 13.17
CA ASP A 205 1.70 -11.23 12.42
C ASP A 205 1.51 -10.28 11.22
N ILE A 206 2.55 -9.57 10.79
CA ILE A 206 2.50 -8.66 9.65
C ILE A 206 3.45 -9.14 8.56
N VAL A 207 2.97 -9.19 7.32
CA VAL A 207 3.80 -9.30 6.11
C VAL A 207 3.65 -8.03 5.30
N ALA A 208 4.77 -7.36 5.01
CA ALA A 208 4.72 -6.07 4.35
C ALA A 208 5.82 -5.89 3.30
N HIS A 209 5.54 -5.06 2.29
CA HIS A 209 6.46 -4.80 1.19
C HIS A 209 6.77 -3.32 1.05
N SER A 210 8.04 -3.02 0.73
CA SER A 210 8.48 -1.66 0.43
C SER A 210 8.07 -0.67 1.54
N GLN A 211 7.36 0.42 1.20
CA GLN A 211 6.76 1.36 2.16
C GLN A 211 5.99 0.69 3.29
N GLY A 212 5.23 -0.37 3.00
CA GLY A 212 4.43 -1.09 3.98
C GLY A 212 5.26 -1.61 5.15
N GLY A 213 6.53 -1.97 4.92
CA GLY A 213 7.43 -2.40 5.98
C GLY A 213 7.87 -1.26 6.90
N ALA A 214 8.24 -0.11 6.33
CA ALA A 214 8.58 1.08 7.12
C ALA A 214 7.36 1.64 7.88
N LEU A 215 6.19 1.61 7.24
CA LEU A 215 4.89 1.91 7.82
C LEU A 215 4.57 1.00 9.01
N ALA A 216 4.76 -0.31 8.87
CA ALA A 216 4.51 -1.27 9.94
C ALA A 216 5.50 -1.09 11.11
N ASN A 217 6.75 -0.74 10.83
CA ASN A 217 7.74 -0.43 11.87
C ASN A 217 7.40 0.89 12.60
N TRP A 218 6.84 1.87 11.90
CA TRP A 218 6.28 3.06 12.54
C TRP A 218 5.12 2.69 13.48
N TYR A 219 4.19 1.85 13.00
CA TYR A 219 3.05 1.40 13.79
C TYR A 219 3.48 0.74 15.11
N THR A 220 4.46 -0.16 15.06
CA THR A 220 4.94 -0.85 16.27
C THR A 220 5.61 0.11 17.25
N LYS A 221 6.35 1.13 16.76
CA LYS A 221 7.08 2.07 17.61
C LYS A 221 6.24 3.21 18.18
N PHE A 222 5.24 3.70 17.44
CA PHE A 222 4.59 4.98 17.76
C PHE A 222 3.08 4.90 17.92
N ASP A 223 2.41 3.96 17.23
CA ASP A 223 0.95 3.93 17.14
C ASP A 223 0.33 2.70 17.83
N GLY A 224 1.02 2.18 18.85
CA GLY A 224 0.49 1.15 19.75
C GLY A 224 0.64 -0.29 19.26
N GLY A 225 1.37 -0.52 18.16
CA GLY A 225 1.55 -1.85 17.59
C GLY A 225 2.46 -2.79 18.38
N ALA A 226 3.34 -2.28 19.24
CA ALA A 226 4.30 -3.12 20.00
C ALA A 226 3.64 -4.24 20.82
N ALA A 227 2.42 -4.02 21.34
CA ALA A 227 1.69 -5.01 22.13
C ALA A 227 0.74 -5.90 21.29
N LYS A 228 0.67 -5.65 19.98
CA LYS A 228 -0.31 -6.26 19.07
C LYS A 228 0.34 -6.99 17.90
N VAL A 229 1.66 -6.91 17.74
CA VAL A 229 2.40 -7.51 16.63
C VAL A 229 3.46 -8.44 17.19
N LYS A 230 3.41 -9.72 16.82
CA LYS A 230 4.41 -10.70 17.25
C LYS A 230 5.54 -10.83 16.24
N ASN A 231 5.22 -11.10 14.97
CA ASN A 231 6.17 -11.16 13.88
C ASN A 231 5.96 -10.02 12.88
N LEU A 232 7.06 -9.39 12.44
CA LEU A 232 7.08 -8.41 11.37
C LEU A 232 8.00 -8.91 10.24
N VAL A 233 7.40 -9.44 9.18
CA VAL A 233 8.08 -9.95 8.00
C VAL A 233 8.05 -8.88 6.92
N THR A 234 9.21 -8.46 6.42
CA THR A 234 9.30 -7.37 5.43
C THR A 234 10.12 -7.77 4.22
N PHE A 235 9.71 -7.27 3.05
CA PHE A 235 10.35 -7.51 1.77
C PHE A 235 10.71 -6.17 1.11
N GLY A 236 12.01 -5.91 0.92
CA GLY A 236 12.52 -4.70 0.24
C GLY A 236 12.11 -3.39 0.93
N ALA A 237 11.91 -3.43 2.26
CA ALA A 237 11.30 -2.32 2.97
C ALA A 237 12.24 -1.11 3.09
N THR A 238 11.67 0.09 2.97
CA THR A 238 12.42 1.35 3.05
C THR A 238 12.66 1.81 4.50
N HIS A 239 13.07 0.90 5.39
CA HIS A 239 13.26 1.18 6.82
C HIS A 239 14.25 2.32 7.08
N HIS A 240 15.34 2.36 6.30
CA HIS A 240 16.32 3.43 6.33
C HIS A 240 16.19 4.41 5.15
N GLY A 241 15.03 4.38 4.49
CA GLY A 241 14.74 5.19 3.30
C GLY A 241 15.34 4.65 2.00
N THR A 242 15.10 5.41 0.93
CA THR A 242 15.60 5.25 -0.44
C THR A 242 16.06 6.62 -0.97
N SER A 243 16.77 6.65 -2.11
CA SER A 243 17.13 7.90 -2.77
C SER A 243 15.98 8.44 -3.63
N LEU A 244 16.03 9.74 -3.99
CA LEU A 244 15.14 10.29 -5.01
C LEU A 244 15.28 9.57 -6.36
N ASP A 245 16.50 9.13 -6.69
CA ASP A 245 16.76 8.32 -7.88
C ASP A 245 16.09 6.95 -7.81
N GLY A 246 16.04 6.32 -6.63
CA GLY A 246 15.32 5.08 -6.38
C GLY A 246 13.81 5.25 -6.54
N ILE A 247 13.22 6.31 -5.97
CA ILE A 247 11.80 6.62 -6.19
C ILE A 247 11.53 6.93 -7.68
N GLY A 248 12.41 7.69 -8.32
CA GLY A 248 12.35 7.95 -9.75
C GLY A 248 12.50 6.68 -10.59
N ALA A 249 13.33 5.73 -10.16
CA ALA A 249 13.51 4.42 -10.81
C ALA A 249 12.24 3.57 -10.69
N LEU A 250 11.56 3.59 -9.54
CA LEU A 250 10.25 2.96 -9.38
C LEU A 250 9.25 3.56 -10.37
N GLY A 251 9.24 4.88 -10.50
CA GLY A 251 8.41 5.62 -11.46
C GLY A 251 8.65 5.18 -12.90
N ARG A 252 9.93 5.16 -13.30
CA ARG A 252 10.35 4.75 -14.65
C ARG A 252 10.09 3.28 -14.95
N MET A 253 10.26 2.41 -13.97
CA MET A 253 10.02 0.98 -14.15
C MET A 253 8.56 0.75 -14.53
N ILE A 254 7.60 1.31 -13.79
CA ILE A 254 6.18 1.17 -14.10
C ILE A 254 5.84 1.82 -15.46
N ASN A 255 6.43 2.97 -15.80
CA ASN A 255 6.19 3.63 -17.08
C ASN A 255 6.69 2.83 -18.29
N ASN A 256 7.93 2.33 -18.22
CA ASN A 256 8.54 1.54 -19.29
C ASN A 256 7.77 0.26 -19.65
N MET A 257 6.82 -0.14 -18.80
CA MET A 257 5.93 -1.28 -19.01
C MET A 257 4.62 -0.90 -19.72
N GLY A 258 4.55 0.32 -20.27
CA GLY A 258 3.41 0.82 -21.04
C GLY A 258 2.30 1.43 -20.19
N ILE A 259 2.56 1.70 -18.91
CA ILE A 259 1.59 2.30 -17.98
C ILE A 259 2.06 3.72 -17.67
N ASP A 260 1.48 4.72 -18.33
CA ASP A 260 1.95 6.10 -18.21
C ASP A 260 1.71 6.68 -16.81
N ILE A 261 2.75 6.63 -15.98
CA ILE A 261 2.74 7.16 -14.61
C ILE A 261 3.67 8.35 -14.43
N LEU A 262 4.33 8.85 -15.50
CA LEU A 262 5.36 9.88 -15.39
C LEU A 262 4.92 11.23 -15.95
N GLY A 263 5.06 12.24 -15.11
CA GLY A 263 5.37 13.61 -15.48
C GLY A 263 6.47 14.13 -14.54
N PRO A 264 6.69 15.46 -14.42
CA PRO A 264 7.86 16.00 -13.72
C PRO A 264 7.99 15.50 -12.27
N ILE A 265 9.10 14.82 -11.99
CA ILE A 265 9.35 13.85 -10.89
C ILE A 265 9.00 14.37 -9.48
N GLU A 266 9.11 15.67 -9.20
CA GLU A 266 8.81 16.23 -7.87
C GLU A 266 7.31 16.34 -7.56
N ILE A 267 6.44 16.43 -8.58
CA ILE A 267 4.98 16.59 -8.43
C ILE A 267 4.27 15.20 -8.37
N PHE A 268 4.99 14.10 -8.63
CA PHE A 268 4.40 12.76 -8.84
C PHE A 268 4.41 11.84 -7.62
N VAL A 269 5.36 12.00 -6.71
CA VAL A 269 5.73 10.97 -5.71
C VAL A 269 4.76 10.86 -4.52
N GLY A 270 3.90 11.86 -4.34
CA GLY A 270 3.05 11.99 -3.16
C GLY A 270 3.84 12.18 -1.87
N HIS A 271 3.13 12.47 -0.77
CA HIS A 271 3.75 12.63 0.54
C HIS A 271 4.56 11.40 0.96
N ALA A 272 4.04 10.19 0.71
CA ALA A 272 4.72 8.96 1.08
C ALA A 272 6.06 8.77 0.36
N GLY A 273 6.14 9.12 -0.93
CA GLY A 273 7.39 9.07 -1.68
C GLY A 273 8.44 10.00 -1.07
N ILE A 274 8.08 11.25 -0.78
CA ILE A 274 8.99 12.22 -0.14
C ILE A 274 9.47 11.71 1.22
N GLN A 275 8.57 11.15 2.03
CA GLN A 275 8.91 10.65 3.36
C GLN A 275 9.85 9.45 3.35
N GLN A 276 9.87 8.66 2.27
CA GLN A 276 10.80 7.54 2.13
C GLN A 276 12.21 7.99 1.75
N THR A 277 12.47 9.26 1.48
CA THR A 277 13.83 9.72 1.13
C THR A 277 14.79 9.63 2.32
N ILE A 278 16.03 9.19 2.08
CA ILE A 278 17.10 9.19 3.09
C ILE A 278 17.26 10.60 3.66
N GLY A 279 17.28 10.70 4.99
CA GLY A 279 17.41 11.98 5.70
C GLY A 279 16.11 12.76 5.89
N SER A 280 14.97 12.24 5.43
CA SER A 280 13.66 12.84 5.74
C SER A 280 13.38 12.81 7.26
N ASP A 281 12.52 13.73 7.73
CA ASP A 281 12.10 13.75 9.13
C ASP A 281 11.44 12.43 9.55
N PHE A 282 10.72 11.78 8.63
CA PHE A 282 10.11 10.48 8.87
C PHE A 282 11.18 9.40 9.12
N VAL A 283 12.15 9.23 8.20
CA VAL A 283 13.21 8.21 8.31
C VAL A 283 14.09 8.47 9.53
N ASN A 284 14.45 9.73 9.79
CA ASN A 284 15.24 10.09 10.96
C ASN A 284 14.49 9.78 12.25
N THR A 285 13.20 10.11 12.33
CA THR A 285 12.36 9.83 13.52
C THR A 285 12.17 8.33 13.72
N LEU A 286 11.90 7.58 12.64
CA LEU A 286 11.69 6.12 12.69
C LEU A 286 12.89 5.39 13.31
N ASN A 287 14.11 5.87 13.03
CA ASN A 287 15.35 5.21 13.42
C ASN A 287 16.06 5.87 14.62
N ALA A 288 15.55 7.00 15.14
CA ALA A 288 16.19 7.78 16.20
C ALA A 288 16.46 7.00 17.51
N LYS A 289 15.68 5.93 17.77
CA LYS A 289 15.78 5.10 18.98
C LYS A 289 16.19 3.66 18.69
N GLY A 290 16.83 3.42 17.54
CA GLY A 290 17.18 2.09 17.04
C GLY A 290 16.12 1.53 16.10
N ASP A 291 16.49 0.49 15.37
CA ASP A 291 15.75 0.02 14.19
C ASP A 291 14.49 -0.79 14.56
N THR A 292 14.43 -1.32 15.78
CA THR A 292 13.42 -2.26 16.26
C THR A 292 12.84 -1.87 17.63
N ILE A 293 11.75 -2.52 18.04
CA ILE A 293 11.17 -2.44 19.39
C ILE A 293 11.19 -3.82 20.06
N ALA A 294 11.37 -3.86 21.38
CA ALA A 294 11.37 -5.12 22.13
C ALA A 294 10.02 -5.85 22.04
N GLY A 295 10.05 -7.18 22.05
CA GLY A 295 8.88 -8.06 21.98
C GLY A 295 8.48 -8.50 20.57
N VAL A 296 8.91 -7.76 19.54
CA VAL A 296 8.64 -8.06 18.12
C VAL A 296 9.81 -8.85 17.52
N ASP A 297 9.48 -9.91 16.78
CA ASP A 297 10.42 -10.71 16.02
C ASP A 297 10.40 -10.27 14.54
N TYR A 298 11.54 -9.85 14.02
CA TYR A 298 11.67 -9.28 12.68
C TYR A 298 12.32 -10.28 11.74
N THR A 299 11.69 -10.53 10.59
CA THR A 299 12.33 -11.17 9.43
C THR A 299 12.37 -10.19 8.29
N VAL A 300 13.55 -9.88 7.77
CA VAL A 300 13.75 -8.79 6.81
C VAL A 300 14.45 -9.34 5.59
N VAL A 301 13.79 -9.29 4.46
CA VAL A 301 14.28 -9.85 3.20
C VAL A 301 14.64 -8.70 2.26
N GLY A 302 15.90 -8.65 1.85
CA GLY A 302 16.41 -7.74 0.82
C GLY A 302 16.86 -8.52 -0.41
N THR A 303 16.95 -7.87 -1.56
CA THR A 303 17.51 -8.50 -2.77
C THR A 303 18.65 -7.68 -3.37
N ARG A 304 19.70 -8.37 -3.84
CA ARG A 304 20.83 -7.75 -4.56
C ARG A 304 20.42 -7.04 -5.85
N TYR A 305 19.24 -7.37 -6.37
CA TYR A 305 18.67 -6.77 -7.57
C TYR A 305 17.70 -5.63 -7.26
N ASP A 306 17.68 -5.10 -6.03
CA ASP A 306 16.80 -3.99 -5.66
C ASP A 306 17.35 -2.66 -6.22
N GLU A 307 16.60 -2.03 -7.10
CA GLU A 307 16.94 -0.74 -7.71
C GLU A 307 16.33 0.44 -6.96
N ILE A 308 15.44 0.17 -6.00
CA ILE A 308 14.64 1.16 -5.31
C ILE A 308 15.23 1.38 -3.93
N THR A 309 15.22 0.37 -3.07
CA THR A 309 15.98 0.40 -1.81
C THR A 309 17.43 0.11 -2.19
N ASN A 310 18.20 1.16 -2.47
CA ASN A 310 19.56 1.04 -2.99
C ASN A 310 20.53 1.95 -2.22
N PRO A 311 21.60 1.41 -1.58
CA PRO A 311 21.95 -0.01 -1.51
C PRO A 311 20.89 -0.85 -0.77
N TYR A 312 20.67 -2.10 -1.21
CA TYR A 312 19.58 -2.95 -0.70
C TYR A 312 19.72 -3.27 0.78
N GLU A 313 20.93 -3.21 1.32
CA GLU A 313 21.20 -3.34 2.75
C GLU A 313 20.51 -2.27 3.60
N LEU A 314 20.04 -1.15 3.01
CA LEU A 314 19.19 -0.17 3.70
C LEU A 314 17.86 -0.78 4.18
N THR A 315 17.43 -1.92 3.66
CA THR A 315 16.27 -2.63 4.23
C THR A 315 16.60 -3.29 5.56
N PHE A 316 17.84 -3.70 5.81
CA PHE A 316 18.18 -4.57 6.94
C PHE A 316 18.15 -3.82 8.28
N LEU A 317 17.68 -4.50 9.32
CA LEU A 317 17.50 -3.92 10.66
C LEU A 317 18.57 -4.41 11.63
N LYS A 318 18.79 -3.67 12.71
CA LYS A 318 19.57 -4.05 13.88
C LYS A 318 18.66 -4.23 15.09
N ALA A 319 18.84 -5.36 15.78
CA ALA A 319 18.07 -5.67 16.97
C ALA A 319 18.46 -4.75 18.15
N VAL A 320 17.46 -4.14 18.78
CA VAL A 320 17.59 -3.58 20.13
C VAL A 320 17.47 -4.72 21.17
N PRO A 321 17.92 -4.52 22.42
CA PRO A 321 17.71 -5.52 23.47
C PRO A 321 16.24 -5.94 23.59
N GLY A 322 15.97 -7.24 23.57
CA GLY A 322 14.62 -7.79 23.65
C GLY A 322 13.87 -7.88 22.32
N ALA A 323 14.49 -7.54 21.19
CA ALA A 323 14.00 -7.81 19.85
C ALA A 323 14.86 -8.88 19.15
N THR A 324 14.26 -9.61 18.21
CA THR A 324 14.98 -10.55 17.33
C THR A 324 14.99 -9.99 15.91
N VAL A 325 16.12 -10.07 15.21
CA VAL A 325 16.20 -9.72 13.78
C VAL A 325 16.86 -10.86 13.02
N ASN A 326 16.20 -11.28 11.94
CA ASN A 326 16.74 -12.18 10.93
C ASN A 326 16.76 -11.46 9.57
N ASN A 327 17.92 -10.93 9.20
CA ASN A 327 18.13 -10.33 7.88
C ASN A 327 18.52 -11.42 6.89
N ILE A 328 17.82 -11.49 5.75
CA ILE A 328 18.01 -12.49 4.70
C ILE A 328 18.23 -11.76 3.38
N THR A 329 19.33 -12.04 2.71
CA THR A 329 19.45 -11.71 1.28
C THR A 329 18.71 -12.79 0.48
N LEU A 330 17.75 -12.41 -0.37
CA LEU A 330 16.92 -13.34 -1.13
C LEU A 330 17.77 -14.38 -1.86
N GLN A 331 18.92 -13.98 -2.43
CA GLN A 331 19.82 -14.85 -3.17
C GLN A 331 20.60 -15.88 -2.32
N GLU A 332 20.64 -15.77 -0.98
CA GLU A 332 21.46 -16.64 -0.10
C GLU A 332 21.02 -18.10 -0.10
N GLY A 333 21.70 -18.95 -0.89
CA GLY A 333 21.29 -20.34 -1.09
C GLY A 333 20.25 -20.52 -2.19
N CYS A 334 19.99 -19.49 -3.00
CA CYS A 334 19.28 -19.59 -4.27
C CYS A 334 19.65 -18.44 -5.23
N GLU A 335 20.84 -18.50 -5.81
CA GLU A 335 21.34 -17.46 -6.72
C GLU A 335 20.57 -17.40 -8.06
N GLN A 336 19.75 -18.41 -8.36
CA GLN A 336 18.88 -18.39 -9.55
C GLN A 336 17.60 -17.55 -9.36
N ASP A 337 17.22 -17.22 -8.11
CA ASP A 337 16.17 -16.25 -7.89
C ASP A 337 16.73 -14.85 -8.08
N ILE A 338 16.37 -14.22 -9.20
CA ILE A 338 16.83 -12.88 -9.59
C ILE A 338 15.72 -11.84 -9.46
N SER A 339 14.76 -12.08 -8.55
CA SER A 339 13.68 -11.13 -8.28
C SER A 339 14.25 -9.78 -7.85
N ASP A 340 13.68 -8.72 -8.40
CA ASP A 340 13.91 -7.33 -8.01
C ASP A 340 12.92 -6.86 -6.95
N HIS A 341 12.88 -5.53 -6.74
CA HIS A 341 11.98 -4.90 -5.78
C HIS A 341 10.50 -5.27 -5.99
N LEU A 342 10.01 -5.35 -7.22
CA LEU A 342 8.58 -5.59 -7.51
C LEU A 342 8.22 -7.07 -7.61
N THR A 343 9.12 -7.87 -8.19
CA THR A 343 8.89 -9.30 -8.42
C THR A 343 9.14 -10.16 -7.18
N MET A 344 9.79 -9.65 -6.14
CA MET A 344 10.09 -10.41 -4.92
C MET A 344 8.83 -10.94 -4.23
N LEU A 345 7.71 -10.19 -4.17
CA LEU A 345 6.46 -10.74 -3.62
C LEU A 345 5.78 -11.80 -4.50
N TYR A 346 6.31 -12.04 -5.71
CA TYR A 346 5.87 -13.06 -6.65
C TYR A 346 6.86 -14.23 -6.73
N SER A 347 7.89 -14.25 -5.87
CA SER A 347 8.86 -15.34 -5.77
C SER A 347 8.35 -16.47 -4.87
N PRO A 348 8.39 -17.74 -5.32
CA PRO A 348 8.15 -18.90 -4.46
C PRO A 348 9.10 -18.95 -3.26
N ARG A 349 10.31 -18.43 -3.42
CA ARG A 349 11.29 -18.37 -2.35
C ARG A 349 10.91 -17.34 -1.30
N ALA A 350 10.52 -16.14 -1.69
CA ALA A 350 10.01 -15.14 -0.75
C ALA A 350 8.79 -15.66 0.03
N LEU A 351 7.87 -16.35 -0.64
CA LEU A 351 6.72 -17.00 0.00
C LEU A 351 7.18 -18.04 1.03
N SER A 352 8.12 -18.92 0.67
CA SER A 352 8.64 -19.93 1.62
C SER A 352 9.35 -19.32 2.83
N ILE A 353 10.02 -18.17 2.66
CA ILE A 353 10.61 -17.40 3.77
C ILE A 353 9.50 -16.84 4.68
N ALA A 354 8.44 -16.26 4.10
CA ALA A 354 7.31 -15.77 4.87
C ALA A 354 6.63 -16.89 5.66
N LEU A 355 6.33 -18.03 5.03
CA LEU A 355 5.71 -19.17 5.69
C LEU A 355 6.57 -19.70 6.84
N ARG A 356 7.88 -19.80 6.65
CA ARG A 356 8.81 -20.19 7.72
C ARG A 356 8.85 -19.21 8.88
N ALA A 357 8.78 -17.91 8.61
CA ALA A 357 8.78 -16.89 9.66
C ALA A 357 7.47 -16.90 10.45
N LEU A 358 6.34 -17.13 9.78
CA LEU A 358 5.00 -17.16 10.39
C LEU A 358 4.71 -18.47 11.13
N ASP A 359 5.30 -19.57 10.67
CA ASP A 359 5.20 -20.89 11.29
C ASP A 359 6.57 -21.59 11.36
N PRO A 360 7.40 -21.26 12.36
CA PRO A 360 8.72 -21.89 12.52
C PRO A 360 8.63 -23.40 12.84
N ALA A 361 7.48 -23.89 13.31
CA ALA A 361 7.29 -25.29 13.68
C ALA A 361 6.93 -26.18 12.49
N GLY A 362 6.32 -25.63 11.43
CA GLY A 362 5.80 -26.38 10.28
C GLY A 362 6.82 -26.94 9.30
N ASN A 363 8.13 -26.84 9.58
CA ASN A 363 9.21 -27.34 8.71
C ASN A 363 9.04 -26.93 7.24
N HIS A 364 8.90 -25.62 6.98
CA HIS A 364 8.77 -25.06 5.63
C HIS A 364 10.14 -25.01 4.94
N PRO A 365 10.47 -25.87 3.94
CA PRO A 365 11.74 -25.79 3.22
C PRO A 365 11.80 -24.50 2.40
N LEU A 366 12.99 -23.87 2.30
CA LEU A 366 13.12 -22.72 1.41
C LEU A 366 13.07 -23.20 -0.02
N ALA A 367 12.13 -22.65 -0.78
CA ALA A 367 12.10 -22.89 -2.21
C ALA A 367 13.36 -22.29 -2.85
N CYS A 368 13.83 -22.95 -3.91
CA CYS A 368 14.79 -22.36 -4.81
C CYS A 368 14.33 -22.58 -6.24
N THR A 369 13.81 -21.52 -6.84
CA THR A 369 13.26 -21.51 -8.19
C THR A 369 13.74 -20.25 -8.87
N PHE A 370 14.01 -20.34 -10.18
CA PHE A 370 14.24 -19.15 -10.97
C PHE A 370 12.97 -18.28 -10.94
N ASN A 371 13.09 -17.07 -10.41
CA ASN A 371 12.09 -16.02 -10.56
C ASN A 371 12.79 -14.81 -11.20
N PRO A 372 12.30 -14.34 -12.34
CA PRO A 372 12.99 -13.33 -13.11
C PRO A 372 12.75 -11.94 -12.54
N TRP A 373 13.73 -11.05 -12.80
CA TRP A 373 13.54 -9.61 -12.76
C TRP A 373 12.31 -9.23 -13.62
N VAL A 374 11.68 -8.07 -13.41
CA VAL A 374 10.46 -7.53 -14.06
C VAL A 374 10.34 -7.75 -15.59
N VAL A 375 11.39 -8.19 -16.28
CA VAL A 375 11.28 -8.93 -17.55
C VAL A 375 11.08 -10.45 -17.34
N GLY A 376 9.84 -10.84 -17.04
CA GLY A 376 9.25 -12.09 -17.57
C GLY A 376 8.97 -13.24 -16.60
N GLY A 377 7.97 -13.12 -15.72
CA GLY A 377 7.52 -14.20 -14.79
C GLY A 377 7.35 -15.58 -15.45
N GLY A 378 8.21 -16.53 -15.07
CA GLY A 378 8.20 -17.92 -15.54
C GLY A 378 7.67 -18.93 -14.52
N GLY A 379 7.00 -18.47 -13.45
CA GLY A 379 6.41 -19.36 -12.45
C GLY A 379 5.19 -20.08 -13.04
N SER A 380 5.31 -21.39 -13.29
CA SER A 380 4.13 -22.25 -13.49
C SER A 380 3.48 -22.55 -12.14
N ILE A 381 2.15 -22.61 -12.15
CA ILE A 381 1.30 -23.13 -11.05
C ILE A 381 1.65 -24.56 -10.66
#